data_AF-A0A1F8FRK4-F1
#
_entry.id   AF-A0A1F8FRK4-F1
#
_cell.length_a   1.000
_cell.length_b   1.000
_cell.length_c   1.000
_cell.angle_alpha   90.00
_cell.angle_beta   90.00
_cell.angle_gamma   90.00
#
_symmetry.space_group_name_H-M   'P 1'
#
loop_
_entity.id
_entity.type
_entity.pdbx_description
1 polymer ?
#
loop_
_entity_poly.entity_id
_entity_poly.type
_entity_poly.pdbx_seq_one_letter_code
_entity_poly.pdbx_strand_id
1 'polypeptide(L)'
;MIKFPKDDNKYQWTDHVKGKMVYYGISESLIKRIVRVPKRVEEGVAPKTTAVMQSGTNKNEPQEIWVMYQEVGRKQTPDSKLAIIGLGVKRRIISAWRYPGISPLGKKIPIPDEVLIDLENALREQ
;
A
#
# COMPACT_ATOMS: atom_id res chain seq x y z
N MET A 1 24.78 -0.59 -4.76
CA MET A 1 23.90 0.58 -4.95
C MET A 1 22.45 0.09 -4.97
N ILE A 2 21.59 0.57 -4.06
CA ILE A 2 20.17 0.19 -4.03
C ILE A 2 19.49 0.86 -5.22
N LYS A 3 18.87 0.08 -6.11
CA LYS A 3 18.10 0.61 -7.25
C LYS A 3 16.68 0.91 -6.78
N PHE A 4 16.29 2.18 -6.80
CA PHE A 4 14.93 2.58 -6.50
C PHE A 4 14.00 2.31 -7.69
N PRO A 5 12.73 1.95 -7.40
CA PRO A 5 11.75 1.74 -8.44
C PRO A 5 11.45 3.06 -9.17
N LYS A 6 11.18 2.97 -10.47
CA LYS A 6 10.75 4.09 -11.30
C LYS A 6 9.26 3.99 -11.57
N ASP A 7 8.63 5.13 -11.77
CA ASP A 7 7.23 5.20 -12.17
C ASP A 7 7.04 4.56 -13.55
N ASP A 8 5.93 3.84 -13.70
CA ASP A 8 5.51 3.25 -14.96
C ASP A 8 4.01 3.49 -15.19
N ASN A 9 3.42 2.88 -16.22
CA ASN A 9 2.00 3.03 -16.53
C ASN A 9 1.08 2.44 -15.45
N LYS A 10 1.56 1.46 -14.68
CA LYS A 10 0.80 0.72 -13.66
C LYS A 10 1.08 1.19 -12.24
N TYR A 11 2.29 1.69 -11.97
CA TYR A 11 2.77 2.02 -10.63
C TYR A 11 3.34 3.44 -10.57
N GLN A 12 3.02 4.13 -9.48
CA GLN A 12 3.70 5.35 -9.04
C GLN A 12 4.30 5.10 -7.66
N TRP A 13 5.54 5.53 -7.42
CA TRP A 13 6.27 5.25 -6.18
C TRP A 13 6.56 6.54 -5.41
N THR A 14 5.97 6.68 -4.24
CA THR A 14 6.30 7.80 -3.33
C THR A 14 7.69 7.63 -2.73
N ASP A 15 8.27 8.73 -2.25
CA ASP A 15 9.55 8.65 -1.53
C ASP A 15 9.42 7.93 -0.18
N HIS A 16 8.22 7.97 0.42
CA HIS A 16 7.94 7.26 1.65
C HIS A 16 8.12 5.74 1.49
N VAL A 17 7.54 5.11 0.44
CA VAL A 17 7.74 3.66 0.23
C VAL A 17 9.19 3.35 -0.12
N LYS A 18 9.88 4.21 -0.88
CA LYS A 18 11.32 4.03 -1.18
C LYS A 18 12.16 3.97 0.10
N GLY A 19 11.89 4.86 1.07
CA GLY A 19 12.53 4.82 2.38
C GLY A 19 12.22 3.53 3.15
N LYS A 20 10.95 3.10 3.16
CA LYS A 20 10.55 1.85 3.82
C LYS A 20 11.13 0.59 3.17
N MET A 21 11.32 0.58 1.85
CA MET A 21 11.98 -0.50 1.12
C MET A 21 13.41 -0.71 1.61
N VAL A 22 14.16 0.38 1.82
CA VAL A 22 15.52 0.34 2.39
C VAL A 22 15.46 -0.16 3.83
N TYR A 23 14.61 0.43 4.66
CA TYR A 23 14.52 0.13 6.09
C TYR A 23 14.16 -1.34 6.37
N TYR A 24 13.17 -1.89 5.68
CA TYR A 24 12.70 -3.27 5.90
C TYR A 24 13.31 -4.31 4.95
N GLY A 25 14.23 -3.91 4.06
CA GLY A 25 14.75 -4.79 3.02
C GLY A 25 13.64 -5.39 2.14
N ILE A 26 12.71 -4.55 1.67
CA ILE A 26 11.59 -4.96 0.82
C ILE A 26 11.91 -4.59 -0.63
N SER A 27 11.87 -5.58 -1.52
CA SER A 27 12.13 -5.38 -2.95
C SER A 27 10.90 -4.89 -3.72
N GLU A 28 11.14 -4.21 -4.85
CA GLU A 28 10.08 -3.75 -5.76
C GLU A 28 9.23 -4.92 -6.27
N SER A 29 9.88 -6.03 -6.65
CA SER A 29 9.21 -7.22 -7.16
C SER A 29 8.27 -7.86 -6.14
N LEU A 30 8.67 -7.86 -4.87
CA LEU A 30 7.84 -8.33 -3.77
C LEU A 30 6.60 -7.43 -3.58
N ILE A 31 6.78 -6.11 -3.60
CA ILE A 31 5.66 -5.16 -3.52
C ILE A 31 4.68 -5.38 -4.68
N LYS A 32 5.18 -5.45 -5.92
CA LYS A 32 4.35 -5.73 -7.11
C LYS A 32 3.60 -7.05 -6.98
N ARG A 33 4.23 -8.09 -6.41
CA ARG A 33 3.58 -9.40 -6.17
C ARG A 33 2.45 -9.30 -5.16
N ILE A 34 2.69 -8.67 -4.00
CA ILE A 34 1.67 -8.49 -2.95
C ILE A 34 0.47 -7.72 -3.50
N VAL A 35 0.72 -6.67 -4.29
CA VAL A 35 -0.31 -5.85 -4.91
C VAL A 35 -1.10 -6.60 -6.01
N ARG A 36 -0.47 -7.54 -6.71
CA ARG A 36 -1.12 -8.34 -7.77
C ARG A 36 -1.93 -9.51 -7.20
N VAL A 37 -1.39 -10.21 -6.21
CA VAL A 37 -1.98 -11.43 -5.64
C VAL A 37 -1.94 -11.36 -4.11
N PRO A 38 -2.74 -10.49 -3.49
CA PRO A 38 -2.75 -10.35 -2.05
C PRO A 38 -3.39 -11.57 -1.38
N LYS A 39 -2.90 -11.93 -0.21
CA LYS A 39 -3.56 -12.94 0.65
C LYS A 39 -4.71 -12.33 1.44
N ARG A 40 -4.58 -11.05 1.82
CA ARG A 40 -5.62 -10.27 2.51
C ARG A 40 -5.62 -8.84 1.98
N VAL A 41 -6.81 -8.26 1.89
CA VAL A 41 -7.09 -6.88 1.46
C VAL A 41 -7.89 -6.21 2.56
N GLU A 42 -7.47 -5.02 2.97
CA GLU A 42 -8.09 -4.22 4.03
C GLU A 42 -8.16 -2.74 3.60
N GLU A 43 -9.05 -1.99 4.26
CA GLU A 43 -9.05 -0.53 4.18
C GLU A 43 -7.74 -0.01 4.77
N GLY A 44 -7.07 0.88 4.06
CA GLY A 44 -5.83 1.47 4.55
C GLY A 44 -6.08 2.48 5.66
N VAL A 45 -5.05 2.75 6.45
CA VAL A 45 -5.12 3.69 7.59
C VAL A 45 -5.42 5.11 7.11
N ALA A 46 -4.95 5.48 5.91
CA ALA A 46 -5.23 6.77 5.30
C ALA A 46 -6.52 6.71 4.44
N PRO A 47 -7.32 7.78 4.37
CA PRO A 47 -8.52 7.81 3.54
C PRO A 47 -8.26 7.45 2.07
N LYS A 48 -9.17 6.68 1.46
CA LYS A 48 -9.09 6.25 0.04
C LYS A 48 -7.83 5.43 -0.29
N THR A 49 -7.24 4.78 0.70
CA THR A 49 -6.13 3.85 0.49
C THR A 49 -6.57 2.42 0.76
N THR A 50 -5.86 1.49 0.14
CA THR A 50 -6.07 0.05 0.31
C THR A 50 -4.76 -0.55 0.82
N ALA A 51 -4.86 -1.28 1.92
CA ALA A 51 -3.76 -2.05 2.48
C ALA A 51 -3.89 -3.51 2.06
N VAL A 52 -2.81 -4.09 1.57
CA VAL A 52 -2.77 -5.48 1.13
C VAL A 52 -1.57 -6.19 1.72
N MET A 53 -1.70 -7.48 2.02
CA MET A 53 -0.59 -8.25 2.58
C MET A 53 -0.42 -9.63 1.98
N GLN A 54 0.79 -10.16 2.19
CA GLN A 54 1.10 -11.58 2.11
C GLN A 54 1.84 -12.04 3.37
N SER A 55 1.67 -13.32 3.72
CA SER A 55 2.51 -13.97 4.73
C SER A 55 3.95 -14.10 4.22
N GLY A 56 4.91 -13.95 5.12
CA GLY A 56 6.32 -14.23 4.92
C GLY A 56 6.57 -15.71 4.68
N THR A 57 7.78 -16.03 4.24
CA THR A 57 8.19 -17.39 3.90
C THR A 57 8.62 -18.22 5.11
N ASN A 58 9.06 -17.57 6.19
CA ASN A 58 9.50 -18.25 7.40
C ASN A 58 8.28 -18.71 8.23
N LYS A 59 8.14 -20.03 8.40
CA LYS A 59 7.07 -20.63 9.22
C LYS A 59 7.36 -20.54 10.72
N ASN A 60 8.63 -20.53 11.11
CA ASN A 60 9.05 -20.48 12.51
C ASN A 60 8.93 -19.06 13.09
N GLU A 61 9.12 -18.06 12.23
CA GLU A 61 8.92 -16.64 12.56
C GLU A 61 7.91 -16.06 11.57
N PRO A 62 6.60 -16.27 11.83
CA PRO A 62 5.57 -15.72 10.96
C PRO A 62 5.71 -14.20 10.94
N GLN A 63 5.74 -13.65 9.73
CA GLN A 63 5.72 -12.22 9.49
C GLN A 63 4.70 -11.93 8.41
N GLU A 64 4.10 -10.76 8.42
CA GLU A 64 3.30 -10.27 7.31
C GLU A 64 4.04 -9.12 6.63
N ILE A 65 3.93 -9.06 5.31
CA ILE A 65 4.47 -7.97 4.53
C ILE A 65 3.30 -7.22 3.94
N TRP A 66 3.17 -5.98 4.38
CA TRP A 66 2.08 -5.09 4.05
C TRP A 66 2.51 -4.06 3.03
N VAL A 67 1.58 -3.71 2.15
CA VAL A 67 1.72 -2.63 1.17
C VAL A 67 0.44 -1.81 1.19
N MET A 68 0.58 -0.51 1.32
CA MET A 68 -0.52 0.44 1.22
C MET A 68 -0.41 1.22 -0.08
N TYR A 69 -1.49 1.28 -0.85
CA TYR A 69 -1.55 2.01 -2.10
C TYR A 69 -2.88 2.74 -2.27
N GLN A 70 -2.90 3.67 -3.24
CA GLN A 70 -4.09 4.37 -3.68
C GLN A 70 -4.32 4.11 -5.17
N GLU A 71 -5.57 3.86 -5.57
CA GLU A 71 -5.95 3.81 -6.97
C GLU A 71 -6.00 5.23 -7.55
N VAL A 72 -5.22 5.49 -8.60
CA VAL A 72 -5.14 6.77 -9.29
C VAL A 72 -5.45 6.59 -10.77
N GLY A 73 -6.17 7.55 -11.36
CA GLY A 73 -6.50 7.50 -12.79
C GLY A 73 -7.70 6.62 -13.15
N ARG A 74 -8.54 6.24 -12.18
CA ARG A 74 -9.87 5.67 -12.44
C ARG A 74 -10.74 6.77 -13.07
N LYS A 75 -10.66 6.94 -14.40
CA LYS A 75 -11.64 7.77 -15.12
C LYS A 75 -13.01 7.14 -14.88
N GLN A 76 -13.93 7.92 -14.32
CA GLN A 76 -15.32 7.57 -14.11
C GLN A 76 -16.07 7.59 -15.46
N THR A 77 -15.57 6.88 -16.46
CA THR A 77 -16.32 6.63 -17.69
C THR A 77 -16.92 5.23 -17.58
N PRO A 78 -18.25 5.11 -17.38
CA PRO A 78 -18.95 3.83 -17.23
C PRO A 78 -18.71 2.87 -18.41
N ASP A 79 -18.39 3.42 -19.59
CA ASP A 79 -18.38 2.70 -20.87
C ASP A 79 -17.03 2.10 -21.29
N SER A 80 -15.94 2.31 -20.55
CA SER A 80 -14.66 1.72 -20.97
C SER A 80 -14.59 0.25 -20.59
N LYS A 81 -14.71 -0.66 -21.58
CA LYS A 81 -14.43 -2.10 -21.43
C LYS A 81 -13.08 -2.37 -20.74
N LEU A 82 -12.12 -1.45 -20.82
CA LEU A 82 -10.82 -1.49 -20.14
C LEU A 82 -10.92 -1.31 -18.61
N ALA A 83 -11.88 -0.54 -18.09
CA ALA A 83 -12.12 -0.41 -16.65
C ALA A 83 -12.70 -1.70 -16.05
N ILE A 84 -13.54 -2.41 -16.81
CA ILE A 84 -14.12 -3.72 -16.41
C ILE A 84 -13.03 -4.79 -16.26
N ILE A 85 -11.95 -4.70 -17.05
CA ILE A 85 -10.82 -5.65 -17.02
C ILE A 85 -9.70 -5.18 -16.07
N GLY A 86 -9.88 -4.07 -15.34
CA GLY A 86 -8.88 -3.52 -14.41
C GLY A 86 -7.59 -3.02 -15.09
N LEU A 87 -7.57 -2.89 -16.41
CA LEU A 87 -6.39 -2.60 -17.24
C LEU A 87 -6.02 -1.10 -17.31
N GLY A 88 -6.77 -0.23 -16.62
CA GLY A 88 -6.54 1.23 -16.64
C GLY A 88 -6.27 1.87 -15.27
N VAL A 89 -6.28 1.11 -14.17
CA VAL A 89 -6.09 1.68 -12.83
C VAL A 89 -4.61 1.69 -12.49
N LYS A 90 -4.02 2.90 -12.42
CA LYS A 90 -2.66 3.08 -11.94
C LYS A 90 -2.67 3.03 -10.41
N ARG A 91 -1.70 2.38 -9.79
CA ARG A 91 -1.59 2.22 -8.34
C ARG A 91 -0.44 3.08 -7.83
N ARG A 92 -0.75 4.08 -7.01
CA ARG A 92 0.23 4.87 -6.28
C ARG A 92 0.60 4.13 -5.01
N ILE A 93 1.80 3.57 -4.95
CA ILE A 93 2.32 2.88 -3.77
C ILE A 93 2.79 3.92 -2.76
N ILE A 94 2.20 3.91 -1.57
CA ILE A 94 2.40 4.92 -0.52
C ILE A 94 3.38 4.42 0.53
N SER A 95 3.19 3.20 1.04
CA SER A 95 4.03 2.63 2.11
C SER A 95 4.11 1.12 2.02
N ALA A 96 5.12 0.54 2.67
CA ALA A 96 5.26 -0.89 2.86
C ALA A 96 5.94 -1.16 4.22
N TRP A 97 5.56 -2.23 4.92
CA TRP A 97 6.16 -2.57 6.21
C TRP A 97 6.09 -4.06 6.50
N ARG A 98 6.96 -4.52 7.42
CA ARG A 98 6.89 -5.86 7.99
C ARG A 98 6.18 -5.80 9.33
N TYR A 99 5.20 -6.66 9.52
CA TYR A 99 4.53 -6.87 10.79
C TYR A 99 5.05 -8.16 11.43
N PRO A 100 5.51 -8.14 12.69
CA PRO A 100 5.93 -9.36 13.38
C PRO A 100 4.69 -10.17 13.79
N GLY A 101 4.57 -11.40 13.30
CA GLY A 101 3.41 -12.26 13.56
C GLY A 101 2.27 -12.07 12.56
N ILE A 102 1.05 -12.30 13.05
CA ILE A 102 -0.21 -12.22 12.29
C ILE A 102 -0.97 -10.99 12.78
N SER A 103 -1.36 -10.08 11.90
CA SER A 103 -2.07 -8.88 12.35
C SER A 103 -3.48 -9.22 12.86
N PRO A 104 -4.02 -8.41 13.79
CA PRO A 104 -5.42 -8.51 14.19
C PRO A 104 -6.35 -8.30 12.99
N LEU A 105 -7.38 -9.15 12.85
CA LEU A 105 -8.38 -9.04 11.80
C LEU A 105 -9.44 -8.00 12.14
N GLY A 106 -9.69 -7.05 11.23
CA GLY A 106 -10.87 -6.16 11.27
C GLY A 106 -10.93 -5.18 12.45
N LYS A 107 -9.87 -5.09 13.26
CA LYS A 107 -9.80 -4.10 14.33
C LYS A 107 -9.32 -2.78 13.75
N LYS A 108 -10.16 -1.74 13.84
CA LYS A 108 -9.67 -0.36 13.72
C LYS A 108 -8.67 -0.16 14.84
N ILE A 109 -7.39 0.02 14.48
CA ILE A 109 -6.37 0.38 15.45
C ILE A 109 -6.78 1.77 15.98
N PRO A 110 -6.99 1.93 17.30
CA PRO A 110 -7.29 3.26 17.84
C PRO A 110 -6.10 4.16 17.54
N ILE A 111 -6.32 5.15 16.67
CA ILE A 111 -5.36 6.21 16.43
C ILE A 111 -5.65 7.25 17.52
N PRO A 112 -4.65 7.66 18.32
CA PRO A 112 -4.85 8.72 19.31
C PRO A 112 -5.41 9.98 18.64
N ASP A 113 -6.36 10.64 19.29
CA ASP A 113 -7.07 11.79 18.73
C ASP A 113 -6.11 12.92 18.33
N GLU A 114 -5.02 13.10 19.07
CA GLU A 114 -3.94 14.05 18.76
C GLU A 114 -3.36 13.84 17.35
N VAL A 115 -3.11 12.58 16.98
CA VAL A 115 -2.54 12.24 15.67
C VAL A 115 -3.57 12.47 14.55
N LEU A 116 -4.86 12.28 14.84
CA LEU A 116 -5.93 12.60 13.88
C LEU A 116 -6.03 14.10 13.63
N ILE A 117 -5.93 14.91 14.69
CA ILE A 117 -5.94 16.38 14.61
C ILE A 117 -4.75 16.89 13.79
N ASP A 118 -3.56 16.36 14.03
CA ASP A 118 -2.35 16.74 13.27
C ASP A 118 -2.50 16.39 11.78
N LEU A 119 -3.06 15.22 11.46
CA LEU A 119 -3.32 14.80 10.08
C LEU A 119 -4.36 15.68 9.39
N GLU A 120 -5.41 16.10 10.11
CA GLU A 120 -6.43 17.01 9.57
C GLU A 120 -5.86 18.41 9.30
N ASN A 121 -5.03 18.94 10.19
CA ASN A 121 -4.39 20.24 10.00
C ASN A 121 -3.46 20.23 8.78
N ALA A 122 -2.63 19.17 8.63
CA ALA A 122 -1.73 19.02 7.49
C ALA A 122 -2.45 18.88 6.12
N LEU A 123 -3.71 18.44 6.12
CA LEU A 123 -4.55 18.36 4.92
C LEU A 123 -5.27 19.68 4.60
N ARG A 124 -5.50 20.54 5.59
CA ARG A 124 -6.14 21.86 5.41
C ARG A 124 -5.18 22.94 4.91
N GLU A 125 -3.88 22.76 5.10
CA GLU A 125 -2.83 23.72 4.72
C GLU A 125 -2.29 23.53 3.29
N GLN A 126 -2.93 22.69 2.45
CA GLN A 126 -2.60 22.47 1.03
C GLN A 126 -3.67 23.05 0.11
#